data_AF-A0A963FWP7-F1
#
_entry.id   AF-A0A963FWP7-F1
#
_cell.length_a   1.000
_cell.length_b   1.000
_cell.length_c   1.000
_cell.angle_alpha   90.00
_cell.angle_beta   90.00
_cell.angle_gamma   90.00
#
_symmetry.space_group_name_H-M   'P 1'
#
loop_
_entity.id
_entity.type
_entity.pdbx_description
1 polymer ?
#
loop_
_entity_poly.entity_id
_entity_poly.type
_entity_poly.pdbx_seq_one_letter_code
_entity_poly.pdbx_strand_id
1 'polypeptide(L)' 'MCGRFALSAPQAELMPHLGLDEAPQFAARYNITPTQHNLVVRHSWQQAAGGGEVVAVK' A
#
# COMPACT_ATOMS: atom_id res chain seq x y z
N MET A 1 -20.95 -0.33 -4.38
CA MET A 1 -20.14 -1.56 -4.45
C MET A 1 -18.89 -1.25 -5.26
N CYS A 2 -17.77 -0.95 -4.60
CA CYS A 2 -16.50 -0.61 -5.25
C CYS A 2 -15.74 -1.90 -5.61
N GLY A 3 -15.93 -2.39 -6.83
CA GLY A 3 -15.32 -3.64 -7.32
C GLY A 3 -14.03 -3.46 -8.13
N ARG A 4 -13.58 -2.22 -8.35
CA ARG A 4 -12.32 -1.90 -9.06
C ARG A 4 -11.65 -0.70 -8.43
N PHE A 5 -10.32 -0.75 -8.41
CA PHE A 5 -9.48 0.28 -7.81
C PHE A 5 -8.34 0.68 -8.75
N ALA A 6 -7.81 1.88 -8.53
CA ALA A 6 -6.62 2.38 -9.18
C ALA A 6 -5.59 2.82 -8.13
N LEU A 7 -4.37 2.32 -8.28
CA LEU A 7 -3.17 2.84 -7.64
C LEU A 7 -2.47 3.72 -8.68
N SER A 8 -2.81 4.99 -8.78
CA SER A 8 -2.31 5.87 -9.85
C SER A 8 -1.03 6.62 -9.48
N ALA A 9 -0.80 6.85 -8.18
CA ALA A 9 0.37 7.57 -7.71
C ALA A 9 1.63 6.68 -7.77
N PRO A 10 2.79 7.22 -8.19
CA PRO A 10 4.05 6.50 -8.19
C PRO A 10 4.56 6.25 -6.76
N GLN A 11 5.41 5.23 -6.60
CA GLN A 11 5.98 4.85 -5.31
C GLN A 11 6.70 6.01 -4.59
N ALA A 12 7.42 6.84 -5.34
CA ALA A 12 8.14 8.00 -4.79
C ALA A 12 7.22 9.07 -4.16
N GLU A 13 5.95 9.13 -4.57
CA GLU A 13 4.95 10.03 -3.97
C GLU A 13 4.30 9.39 -2.74
N LEU A 14 3.99 8.09 -2.82
CA LEU A 14 3.26 7.37 -1.79
C LEU A 14 4.10 7.06 -0.54
N MET A 15 5.37 6.70 -0.71
CA MET A 15 6.25 6.39 0.43
C MET A 15 6.34 7.51 1.47
N PRO A 16 6.70 8.77 1.11
CA PRO A 16 6.74 9.85 2.09
C PRO A 16 5.35 10.22 2.61
N HIS A 17 4.30 10.13 1.77
CA HIS A 17 2.94 10.43 2.19
C HIS A 17 2.42 9.45 3.27
N LEU A 18 2.90 8.21 3.24
CA LEU A 18 2.54 7.14 4.17
C LEU A 18 3.55 6.97 5.32
N GLY A 19 4.63 7.77 5.35
CA GLY A 19 5.68 7.68 6.37
C GLY A 19 6.44 6.35 6.33
N LEU A 20 6.70 5.83 5.13
CA LEU A 20 7.40 4.57 4.91
C LEU A 20 8.84 4.82 4.47
N ASP A 21 9.79 4.21 5.20
CA ASP A 21 11.21 4.25 4.83
C ASP A 21 11.54 3.19 3.76
N GLU A 22 10.81 2.07 3.75
CA GLU A 22 11.00 0.97 2.81
C GLU A 22 9.67 0.33 2.38
N ALA A 23 9.65 -0.19 1.16
CA ALA A 23 8.56 -0.98 0.61
C ALA A 23 9.07 -1.85 -0.55
N PRO A 24 8.44 -3.00 -0.83
CA PRO A 24 8.65 -3.71 -2.09
C PRO A 24 8.46 -2.77 -3.28
N GLN A 25 9.22 -2.93 -4.36
CA GLN A 25 9.06 -2.08 -5.52
C GLN A 25 7.69 -2.32 -6.18
N PHE A 26 6.96 -1.24 -6.48
CA PHE A 26 5.65 -1.33 -7.13
C PHE A 26 5.41 -0.22 -8.15
N ALA A 27 4.54 -0.52 -9.11
CA ALA A 27 4.16 0.39 -10.18
C ALA A 27 2.69 0.82 -10.04
N ALA A 28 2.34 1.92 -10.70
CA ALA A 28 0.96 2.34 -10.84
C ALA A 28 0.13 1.26 -11.55
N ARG A 29 -1.09 1.02 -11.07
CA ARG A 29 -2.04 0.02 -11.57
C ARG A 29 -3.43 0.62 -11.65
N TYR A 30 -3.95 0.81 -12.85
CA TYR A 30 -5.23 1.51 -13.06
C TYR A 30 -6.47 0.59 -13.09
N ASN A 31 -6.29 -0.72 -12.93
CA ASN A 31 -7.38 -1.69 -13.01
C ASN A 31 -7.15 -2.89 -12.07
N ILE A 32 -7.23 -2.64 -10.77
CA ILE A 32 -7.09 -3.67 -9.74
C ILE A 32 -8.46 -4.32 -9.54
N THR A 33 -8.53 -5.65 -9.70
CA THR A 33 -9.75 -6.44 -9.45
C THR A 33 -9.75 -7.04 -8.03
N PRO A 34 -10.91 -7.44 -7.48
CA PRO A 34 -11.03 -7.82 -6.07
C PRO A 34 -10.20 -9.04 -5.66
N THR A 35 -9.85 -9.91 -6.61
CA THR A 35 -9.11 -11.15 -6.35
C THR A 35 -7.60 -11.00 -6.63
N GLN A 36 -7.16 -9.82 -7.05
CA GLN A 36 -5.76 -9.55 -7.32
C GLN A 36 -5.05 -9.13 -6.03
N HIS A 37 -3.84 -9.62 -5.85
CA HIS A 37 -2.97 -9.15 -4.78
C HIS A 37 -2.77 -7.64 -4.86
N ASN A 38 -2.88 -7.00 -3.71
CA ASN A 38 -2.65 -5.58 -3.55
C ASN A 38 -1.77 -5.31 -2.33
N LEU A 39 -1.07 -4.18 -2.37
CA LEU A 39 -0.24 -3.72 -1.27
C LEU A 39 -1.10 -3.05 -0.21
N VAL A 40 -0.81 -3.36 1.05
CA VAL A 40 -1.48 -2.76 2.19
C VAL A 40 -0.43 -2.28 3.18
N VAL A 41 -0.61 -1.06 3.67
CA VAL A 41 0.15 -0.57 4.83
C VAL A 41 -0.61 -0.98 6.08
N ARG A 42 0.06 -1.69 6.98
CA ARG A 42 -0.49 -2.05 8.28
C ARG A 42 0.29 -1.36 9.38
N HIS A 43 -0.43 -0.71 10.28
CA HIS A 43 0.13 -0.30 11.56
C HIS A 43 -0.13 -1.41 12.57
N SER A 44 0.90 -1.86 13.28
CA SER A 44 0.69 -2.77 14.40
C SER A 44 0.10 -1.98 15.57
N TRP A 45 -1.01 -2.46 16.12
CA TRP A 45 -1.69 -1.81 17.24
C TRP A 45 -0.84 -1.74 18.53
N GLN A 46 0.25 -2.54 18.60
CA GLN A 46 1.19 -2.60 19.71
C GLN A 46 2.36 -1.60 19.59
N GLN A 47 2.57 -0.95 18.45
CA GLN A 47 3.61 0.05 18.30
C GLN A 47 3.04 1.44 18.62
N ALA A 48 3.09 1.79 19.90
CA ALA A 48 3.10 3.18 20.29
C ALA A 48 4.36 3.83 19.68
N ALA A 49 4.15 4.71 18.71
CA ALA A 49 5.13 5.50 17.95
C ALA A 49 5.86 4.78 16.79
N GLY A 50 5.36 5.04 15.57
CA GLY A 50 6.17 5.16 14.35
C GLY A 50 6.74 3.88 13.74
N GLY A 51 6.02 3.28 12.79
CA GLY A 51 6.55 2.18 11.95
C GLY A 51 5.43 1.40 11.29
N GLY A 52 4.98 1.83 10.11
CA GLY A 52 4.04 1.06 9.28
C GLY A 52 4.79 -0.01 8.48
N GLU A 53 4.29 -1.25 8.48
CA GLU A 53 4.86 -2.34 7.68
C GLU A 53 4.01 -2.54 6.42
N VAL A 54 4.64 -2.68 5.25
CA VAL A 54 3.96 -2.98 3.99
C VAL A 54 3.85 -4.49 3.80
N VAL A 55 2.62 -4.98 3.66
CA VAL A 55 2.34 -6.42 3.49
C VAL A 55 1.47 -6.64 2.26
N ALA A 56 1.77 -7.69 1.50
CA ALA A 56 0.91 -8.15 0.40
C ALA A 56 -0.27 -8.96 0.96
N VAL A 57 -1.49 -8.60 0.57
CA VAL A 57 -2.71 -9.31 0.99
C VAL A 57 -3.40 -9.90 -0.24
N LYS A 58 -4.09 -11.03 -0.04
CA LYS A 58 -4.90 -11.72 -1.06
C LYS A 58 -6.31 -11.15 -1.13
#